data_AF-A0A7Y5PCV9-F1
#
_entry.id   AF-A0A7Y5PCV9-F1
#
_cell.length_a   1.000
_cell.length_b   1.000
_cell.length_c   1.000
_cell.angle_alpha   90.00
_cell.angle_beta   90.00
_cell.angle_gamma   90.00
#
_symmetry.space_group_name_H-M   'P 1'
#
loop_
_entity.id
_entity.type
_entity.pdbx_description
1 polymer ?
#
loop_
_entity_poly.entity_id
_entity_poly.type
_entity_poly.pdbx_seq_one_letter_code
_entity_poly.pdbx_strand_id
1 'polypeptide(L)' 'MSKFQFAISSGPESIRQAGVVESDSFDDAVVLLGRQIVVQAGDSLEIGVAGFPPARYQCVGAVKNGRPIWIPEGLMAA' A
#
# COMPACT_ATOMS: atom_id res chain seq x y z
N MET A 1 11.81 14.40 -0.46
CA MET A 1 10.48 13.77 -0.61
C MET A 1 10.23 13.35 -2.04
N SER A 2 10.02 12.04 -2.21
CA SER A 2 9.62 11.40 -3.46
C SER A 2 8.10 11.25 -3.49
N LYS A 3 7.53 11.28 -4.71
CA LYS A 3 6.09 11.09 -4.95
C LYS A 3 5.83 9.64 -5.32
N PHE A 4 5.07 8.93 -4.49
CA PHE A 4 4.65 7.56 -4.75
C PHE A 4 3.17 7.54 -5.08
N GLN A 5 2.83 6.98 -6.24
CA GLN A 5 1.44 6.71 -6.60
C GLN A 5 0.98 5.46 -5.86
N PHE A 6 -0.22 5.51 -5.30
CA PHE A 6 -0.81 4.37 -4.62
C PHE A 6 -2.26 4.15 -5.03
N ALA A 7 -2.70 2.90 -4.92
CA ALA A 7 -4.08 2.48 -5.06
C ALA A 7 -4.37 1.40 -4.00
N ILE A 8 -5.48 1.55 -3.28
CA ILE A 8 -5.98 0.60 -2.30
C ILE A 8 -7.33 0.07 -2.81
N SER A 9 -7.42 -1.24 -2.87
CA SER A 9 -8.60 -1.97 -3.35
C SER A 9 -9.08 -2.92 -2.27
N SER A 10 -10.38 -2.93 -1.99
CA SER A 10 -11.01 -3.95 -1.15
C SER A 10 -11.63 -5.01 -2.07
N GLY A 11 -10.81 -5.95 -2.54
CA GLY A 11 -11.21 -6.98 -3.49
C GLY A 11 -10.92 -6.66 -4.97
N PRO A 12 -11.25 -7.59 -5.89
CA PRO A 12 -10.73 -7.61 -7.26
C PRO A 12 -11.22 -6.47 -8.17
N GLU A 13 -12.33 -5.80 -7.84
CA GLU A 13 -12.99 -4.85 -8.75
C GLU A 13 -13.30 -3.49 -8.13
N SER A 14 -12.86 -3.22 -6.89
CA SER A 14 -13.22 -1.99 -6.19
C SER A 14 -12.01 -1.30 -5.57
N ILE A 15 -11.45 -0.36 -6.33
CA ILE A 15 -10.49 0.63 -5.83
C ILE A 15 -11.27 1.54 -4.87
N ARG A 16 -10.94 1.47 -3.57
CA ARG A 16 -11.53 2.37 -2.56
C ARG A 16 -10.86 3.73 -2.56
N GLN A 17 -9.55 3.75 -2.78
CA GLN A 17 -8.79 4.98 -2.71
C GLN A 17 -7.53 4.89 -3.56
N ALA A 18 -7.28 5.91 -4.37
CA ALA A 18 -6.04 6.05 -5.12
C ALA A 18 -5.55 7.49 -5.02
N GLY A 19 -4.24 7.69 -5.07
CA GLY A 19 -3.65 9.01 -4.94
C GLY A 19 -2.14 8.99 -5.03
N VAL A 20 -1.54 10.10 -4.57
CA VAL A 20 -0.10 10.25 -4.44
C VAL A 20 0.22 10.50 -2.98
N VAL A 21 1.20 9.79 -2.45
CA VAL A 21 1.79 10.04 -1.13
C VAL A 21 3.20 10.56 -1.31
N GLU A 22 3.51 11.63 -0.59
CA GLU A 22 4.85 12.21 -0.54
C GLU A 22 5.56 11.68 0.70
N SER A 23 6.72 11.05 0.50
CA SER A 23 7.50 10.46 1.59
C SER A 23 8.99 10.49 1.25
N ASP A 24 9.85 10.42 2.27
CA ASP A 24 11.30 10.35 2.09
C ASP A 24 11.79 8.97 1.68
N SER A 25 10.97 7.92 1.87
CA SER A 25 11.30 6.54 1.48
C SER A 25 10.06 5.72 1.14
N PHE A 26 10.26 4.65 0.35
CA PHE A 26 9.19 3.74 -0.05
C PHE A 26 8.55 3.03 1.15
N ASP A 27 9.37 2.55 2.09
CA ASP A 27 8.89 1.91 3.33
C ASP A 27 8.05 2.88 4.18
N ASP A 28 8.55 4.11 4.39
CA ASP A 28 7.80 5.17 5.06
C ASP A 28 6.48 5.48 4.34
N ALA A 29 6.45 5.48 3.00
CA ALA A 29 5.22 5.70 2.24
C ALA A 29 4.18 4.60 2.54
N VAL A 30 4.58 3.33 2.54
CA VAL A 30 3.70 2.19 2.87
C VAL A 30 3.17 2.31 4.31
N VAL A 31 4.04 2.64 5.26
CA VAL A 31 3.65 2.85 6.67
C VAL A 31 2.70 4.04 6.81
N LEU A 32 2.95 5.15 6.11
CA LEU A 32 2.11 6.35 6.12
C LEU A 32 0.71 6.07 5.57
N LEU A 33 0.61 5.37 4.44
CA LEU A 33 -0.67 4.96 3.87
C LEU A 33 -1.47 4.11 4.85
N GLY A 34 -0.78 3.20 5.54
CA GLY A 34 -1.40 2.40 6.58
C GLY A 34 -1.91 3.20 7.80
N ARG A 35 -1.30 4.35 8.11
CA ARG A 35 -1.72 5.20 9.23
C ARG A 35 -2.81 6.19 8.84
N GLN A 36 -2.76 6.71 7.62
CA GLN A 36 -3.68 7.74 7.13
C GLN A 36 -4.97 7.15 6.57
N ILE A 37 -4.93 5.90 6.10
CA ILE A 37 -6.06 5.24 5.44
C ILE A 37 -6.53 4.10 6.30
N VAL A 38 -7.84 4.07 6.55
CA VAL A 38 -8.48 2.96 7.25
C VAL A 38 -8.46 1.74 6.32
N VAL A 39 -7.55 0.81 6.60
CA VAL A 39 -7.39 -0.43 5.83
C VAL A 39 -7.92 -1.62 6.61
N GLN A 40 -8.44 -2.60 5.89
CA GLN A 40 -9.08 -3.80 6.42
C GLN A 40 -8.35 -5.05 5.93
N ALA A 41 -8.51 -6.15 6.66
CA ALA A 41 -7.96 -7.43 6.22
C ALA A 41 -8.59 -7.83 4.87
N GLY A 42 -7.75 -8.21 3.91
CA GLY A 42 -8.14 -8.49 2.53
C GLY A 42 -7.98 -7.30 1.58
N ASP A 43 -7.62 -6.12 2.06
CA ASP A 43 -7.28 -4.99 1.18
C ASP A 43 -5.95 -5.25 0.46
N SER A 44 -5.87 -4.83 -0.80
CA SER A 44 -4.64 -4.81 -1.59
C SER A 44 -4.18 -3.38 -1.78
N LEU A 45 -2.91 -3.12 -1.50
CA LEU A 45 -2.21 -1.86 -1.75
C LEU A 45 -1.23 -2.05 -2.89
N GLU A 46 -1.43 -1.29 -3.95
CA GLU A 46 -0.45 -1.10 -5.02
C GLU A 46 0.23 0.23 -4.78
N ILE A 47 1.56 0.26 -4.71
CA ILE A 47 2.34 1.50 -4.54
C ILE A 47 3.60 1.47 -5.40
N GLY A 48 3.87 2.57 -6.09
CA GLY A 48 4.98 2.67 -7.01
C GLY A 48 5.30 4.09 -7.43
N VAL A 49 6.23 4.21 -8.36
CA VAL A 49 6.55 5.48 -9.04
C VAL A 49 6.17 5.37 -10.50
N ALA A 50 5.76 6.49 -11.11
CA ALA A 50 5.41 6.50 -12.52
C ALA A 50 6.58 6.00 -13.38
N GLY A 51 6.31 5.06 -14.28
CA GLY A 51 7.31 4.45 -15.17
C GLY A 51 7.96 3.16 -14.65
N PHE A 52 7.63 2.71 -13.43
CA PHE A 52 8.09 1.43 -12.88
C PHE A 52 6.88 0.57 -12.46
N PRO A 53 7.01 -0.77 -12.49
CA PRO A 53 5.96 -1.65 -11.98
C PRO A 53 5.72 -1.36 -10.49
N PRO A 54 4.47 -1.14 -10.06
CA PRO A 54 4.16 -0.90 -8.65
C PRO A 54 4.38 -2.17 -7.84
N ALA A 55 4.85 -2.03 -6.60
CA ALA A 55 4.86 -3.12 -5.65
C ALA A 55 3.44 -3.34 -5.11
N ARG A 56 3.11 -4.60 -4.85
CA ARG A 56 1.80 -5.02 -4.34
C ARG A 56 1.93 -5.55 -2.93
N TYR A 57 1.01 -5.14 -2.07
CA TYR A 57 0.92 -5.55 -0.68
C TYR A 57 -0.51 -5.97 -0.36
N GLN A 58 -0.66 -6.99 0.47
CA GLN A 58 -1.93 -7.40 1.03
C GLN A 58 -1.99 -7.00 2.51
N CYS A 59 -3.08 -6.37 2.92
CA CYS A 59 -3.37 -6.11 4.31
C CYS A 59 -3.94 -7.41 4.92
N VAL A 60 -3.19 -8.03 5.83
CA VAL A 60 -3.62 -9.27 6.49
C VAL A 60 -4.34 -9.04 7.82
N GLY A 61 -4.51 -7.78 8.25
CA GLY A 61 -5.10 -7.50 9.56
C GLY A 61 -5.29 -6.02 9.85
N ALA A 62 -6.36 -5.72 10.60
CA ALA A 62 -6.83 -4.39 10.92
C ALA A 62 -6.03 -3.69 12.04
N VAL A 63 -4.69 -3.81 12.05
CA VAL A 63 -3.72 -3.15 12.95
C VAL A 63 -3.06 -4.05 14.01
N LYS A 64 -1.73 -4.06 14.06
CA LYS A 64 -0.90 -4.52 15.20
C LYS A 64 -0.09 -3.32 15.71
N ASN A 65 -0.22 -2.95 16.99
CA ASN A 65 0.45 -1.79 17.59
C ASN A 65 0.24 -0.44 16.87
N GLY A 66 -0.97 -0.18 16.36
CA GLY A 66 -1.27 1.10 15.69
C GLY A 66 -0.82 1.20 14.23
N ARG A 67 -0.29 0.14 13.62
CA ARG A 67 0.08 0.06 12.21
C ARG A 67 -0.59 -1.13 11.52
N PRO A 68 -1.17 -0.97 10.32
CA PRO A 68 -1.69 -2.11 9.57
C PRO A 68 -0.56 -3.01 9.07
N ILE A 69 -0.90 -4.28 8.89
CA ILE A 69 0.05 -5.33 8.52
C ILE A 69 -0.01 -5.50 7.01
N TRP A 70 0.75 -4.69 6.29
CA TRP A 70 0.99 -4.86 4.86
C TRP A 70 2.03 -5.96 4.64
N ILE A 71 1.67 -6.99 3.88
CA ILE A 71 2.56 -8.08 3.48
C ILE A 71 2.77 -8.00 1.97
N PRO A 72 4.01 -7.95 1.46
CA PRO A 72 4.25 -7.90 0.02
C PRO A 72 3.71 -9.16 -0.66
N GLU A 73 2.85 -9.00 -1.67
CA GLU A 73 2.37 -10.10 -2.53
C GLU A 73 3.44 -10.57 -3.53
N GLY A 74 4.57 -9.84 -3.61
CA GLY A 74 5.59 -9.96 -4.66
C GLY A 74 6.96 -10.47 -4.24
N LEU A 75 7.12 -11.23 -3.14
CA LEU A 75 8.38 -11.97 -2.87
C LEU A 75 8.62 -13.15 -3.85
N MET A 76 7.88 -13.19 -4.96
CA MET A 76 8.00 -14.12 -6.08
C MET A 76 7.84 -13.38 -7.42
N ALA A 77 8.87 -12.63 -7.80
CA ALA A 77 9.23 -12.38 -9.19
C ALA A 77 10.72 -12.04 -9.23
N ALA A 78 11.52 -13.10 -9.23
CA ALA A 78 12.96 -13.06 -9.54
C ALA A 78 13.17 -12.87 -11.04
#